data_AF-A0A2V7I0L1-F1
#
_entry.id   AF-A0A2V7I0L1-F1
#
_cell.length_a   1.000
_cell.length_b   1.000
_cell.length_c   1.000
_cell.angle_alpha   90.00
_cell.angle_beta   90.00
_cell.angle_gamma   90.00
#
_symmetry.space_group_name_H-M   'P 1'
#
loop_
_entity.id
_entity.type
_entity.pdbx_description
1 polymer ?
#
loop_
_entity_poly.entity_id
_entity_poly.type
_entity_poly.pdbx_seq_one_letter_code
_entity_poly.pdbx_strand_id
1 'polypeptide(L)'
;SETTDADLFLVLRVFTPNMAEITFQGALDPHTPIAQGWLRASHRKLDPALTLPYRPYHTHDETQPLTPGKVYELDVEIWPTSIVVPAGWRIGLTVRGRDYEYPGGPGAGLGTLGAVFTGVGPFQHNDPRDRPPGIFGKKVTLHGGPGRQSYVLLPVIPPK
;
A
#
# COMPACT_ATOMS: atom_id res chain seq x y z
N SER A 1 -12.93 -10.46 -2.81
CA SER A 1 -13.48 -9.44 -3.73
C SER A 1 -14.87 -9.87 -4.17
N GLU A 2 -15.74 -8.93 -4.53
CA GLU A 2 -16.99 -9.21 -5.27
C GLU A 2 -16.74 -9.55 -6.76
N THR A 3 -15.52 -9.36 -7.24
CA THR A 3 -15.13 -9.55 -8.66
C THR A 3 -13.92 -10.49 -8.79
N THR A 4 -13.42 -10.62 -10.02
CA THR A 4 -12.30 -11.47 -10.40
C THR A 4 -10.92 -10.91 -10.02
N ASP A 5 -10.85 -9.70 -9.47
CA ASP A 5 -9.58 -9.12 -9.00
C ASP A 5 -9.80 -8.06 -7.91
N ALA A 6 -8.71 -7.56 -7.34
CA ALA A 6 -8.67 -6.42 -6.44
C ALA A 6 -7.25 -5.84 -6.42
N ASP A 7 -7.13 -4.51 -6.33
CA ASP A 7 -5.87 -3.87 -5.99
C ASP A 7 -5.90 -3.50 -4.50
N LEU A 8 -4.82 -3.79 -3.79
CA LEU A 8 -4.61 -3.35 -2.42
C LEU A 8 -3.41 -2.42 -2.36
N PHE A 9 -3.61 -1.27 -1.72
CA PHE A 9 -2.60 -0.27 -1.42
C PHE A 9 -2.51 -0.16 0.10
N LEU A 10 -1.33 -0.46 0.62
CA LEU A 10 -1.01 -0.43 2.04
C LEU A 10 -0.06 0.74 2.29
N VAL A 11 -0.44 1.62 3.21
CA VAL A 11 0.30 2.82 3.53
C VAL A 11 0.64 2.82 5.01
N LEU A 12 1.94 2.79 5.32
CA LEU A 12 2.46 3.01 6.65
C LEU A 12 2.53 4.52 6.88
N ARG A 13 1.87 4.98 7.93
CA ARG A 13 1.70 6.39 8.26
C ARG A 13 2.18 6.64 9.69
N VAL A 14 2.65 7.85 9.93
CA VAL A 14 3.04 8.31 11.27
C VAL A 14 2.33 9.63 11.54
N PHE A 15 1.78 9.73 12.74
CA PHE A 15 1.03 10.89 13.19
C PHE A 15 1.67 11.49 14.44
N THR A 16 1.72 12.81 14.47
CA THR A 16 2.07 13.59 15.65
C THR A 16 1.04 13.39 16.78
N PRO A 17 1.32 13.87 18.01
CA PRO A 17 0.38 13.77 19.12
C PRO A 17 -1.00 14.40 18.83
N ASN A 18 -1.06 15.45 18.01
CA ASN A 18 -2.29 16.11 17.56
C ASN A 18 -2.91 15.51 16.28
N MET A 19 -2.52 14.28 15.91
CA MET A 19 -3.06 13.52 14.76
C MET A 19 -2.79 14.16 13.39
N ALA A 20 -1.81 15.06 13.28
CA ALA A 20 -1.32 15.49 11.97
C ALA A 20 -0.41 14.41 11.39
N GLU A 21 -0.63 14.04 10.13
CA GLU A 21 0.25 13.09 9.43
C GLU A 21 1.58 13.77 9.10
N ILE A 22 2.68 13.03 9.30
CA ILE A 22 3.99 13.41 8.80
C ILE A 22 4.27 12.66 7.50
N THR A 23 4.74 13.41 6.51
CA THR A 23 5.21 12.92 5.21
C THR A 23 6.67 13.28 5.01
N PHE A 24 7.29 12.71 3.99
CA PHE A 24 8.64 13.02 3.56
C PHE A 24 8.66 13.63 2.16
N GLN A 25 9.73 14.38 1.89
CA GLN A 25 10.14 14.68 0.53
C GLN A 25 10.58 13.37 -0.14
N GLY A 26 9.77 12.87 -1.06
CA GLY A 26 10.12 11.76 -1.93
C GLY A 26 10.94 12.22 -3.13
N ALA A 27 11.22 11.28 -4.03
CA ALA A 27 12.01 11.54 -5.24
C ALA A 27 11.37 12.62 -6.15
N LEU A 28 10.04 12.64 -6.24
CA LEU A 28 9.29 13.59 -7.06
C LEU A 28 8.23 14.36 -6.25
N ASP A 29 7.63 13.72 -5.25
CA ASP A 29 6.50 14.25 -4.51
C ASP A 29 6.92 14.78 -3.13
N PRO A 30 6.58 16.02 -2.76
CA PRO A 30 6.93 16.59 -1.46
C PRO A 30 6.19 15.97 -0.26
N HIS A 31 5.15 15.18 -0.52
CA HIS A 31 4.26 14.63 0.51
C HIS A 31 4.12 13.11 0.42
N THR A 32 5.25 12.42 0.27
CA THR A 32 5.31 10.95 0.24
C THR A 32 5.05 10.37 1.64
N PRO A 33 4.24 9.32 1.82
CA PRO A 33 4.04 8.69 3.12
C PRO A 33 5.33 8.00 3.61
N ILE A 34 5.36 7.61 4.89
CA ILE A 34 6.54 6.97 5.52
C ILE A 34 7.03 5.75 4.74
N ALA A 35 6.08 4.91 4.33
CA ALA A 35 6.29 3.83 3.40
C ALA A 35 4.94 3.44 2.80
N GLN A 36 4.97 2.87 1.59
CA GLN A 36 3.79 2.30 0.96
C GLN A 36 4.17 1.09 0.13
N GLY A 37 3.16 0.31 -0.20
CA GLY A 37 3.27 -0.85 -1.07
C GLY A 37 1.91 -1.18 -1.66
N TRP A 38 1.91 -1.91 -2.76
CA TRP A 38 0.68 -2.32 -3.40
C TRP A 38 0.82 -3.69 -4.04
N LEU A 39 -0.32 -4.35 -4.20
CA LEU A 39 -0.42 -5.64 -4.85
C LEU A 39 -1.75 -5.73 -5.59
N ARG A 40 -1.69 -6.16 -6.85
CA ARG A 40 -2.85 -6.71 -7.56
C ARG A 40 -3.05 -8.15 -7.12
N ALA A 41 -4.20 -8.46 -6.54
CA ALA A 41 -4.47 -9.74 -5.88
C ALA A 41 -4.39 -10.95 -6.83
N SER A 42 -4.65 -10.77 -8.13
CA SER A 42 -4.43 -11.81 -9.12
C SER A 42 -2.95 -12.12 -9.37
N HIS A 43 -2.01 -11.25 -8.96
CA HIS A 43 -0.56 -11.45 -9.04
C HIS A 43 0.07 -11.90 -7.71
N ARG A 44 -0.74 -12.40 -6.76
CA ARG A 44 -0.29 -12.85 -5.42
C ARG A 44 0.67 -14.05 -5.39
N LYS A 45 1.07 -14.60 -6.54
CA LYS A 45 1.94 -15.77 -6.57
C LYS A 45 3.33 -15.40 -6.08
N LEU A 46 3.78 -16.09 -5.05
CA LEU A 46 5.10 -15.91 -4.46
C LEU A 46 6.13 -16.83 -5.12
N ASP A 47 7.36 -16.34 -5.20
CA ASP A 47 8.54 -17.16 -5.40
C ASP A 47 9.03 -17.65 -4.03
N PRO A 48 8.96 -18.96 -3.72
CA PRO A 48 9.37 -19.48 -2.41
C PRO A 48 10.88 -19.43 -2.19
N ALA A 49 11.70 -19.31 -3.24
CA ALA A 49 13.16 -19.23 -3.12
C ALA A 49 13.64 -17.80 -2.79
N LEU A 50 12.87 -16.78 -3.18
CA LEU A 50 13.22 -15.37 -2.97
C LEU A 50 12.43 -14.70 -1.84
N THR A 51 11.26 -15.24 -1.51
CA THR A 51 10.40 -14.72 -0.45
C THR A 51 11.05 -14.89 0.91
N LEU A 52 11.01 -13.82 1.71
CA LEU A 52 11.40 -13.81 3.11
C LEU A 52 10.17 -13.48 3.97
N PRO A 53 10.16 -13.87 5.26
CA PRO A 53 9.02 -13.61 6.14
C PRO A 53 8.56 -12.14 6.17
N TYR A 54 9.49 -11.20 6.00
CA TYR A 54 9.24 -9.75 6.03
C TYR A 54 9.28 -9.09 4.64
N ARG A 55 9.53 -9.86 3.57
CA ARG A 55 9.68 -9.34 2.21
C ARG A 55 9.17 -10.38 1.21
N PRO A 56 7.87 -10.35 0.84
CA PRO A 56 7.34 -11.24 -0.17
C PRO A 56 7.95 -10.92 -1.54
N TYR A 57 8.20 -11.95 -2.33
CA TYR A 57 8.64 -11.79 -3.72
C TYR A 57 7.59 -12.38 -4.65
N HIS A 58 6.96 -11.53 -5.47
CA HIS A 58 5.93 -11.95 -6.41
C HIS A 58 6.54 -12.25 -7.78
N THR A 59 6.20 -13.40 -8.37
CA THR A 59 6.77 -13.81 -9.67
C THR A 59 6.25 -12.96 -10.83
N HIS A 60 4.99 -12.52 -10.74
CA HIS A 60 4.25 -11.84 -11.81
C HIS A 60 4.26 -12.58 -13.18
N ASP A 61 4.56 -13.89 -13.18
CA ASP A 61 4.66 -14.72 -14.38
C ASP A 61 3.32 -15.25 -14.89
N GLU A 62 2.29 -15.18 -14.05
CA GLU A 62 0.92 -15.52 -14.39
C GLU A 62 -0.09 -14.65 -13.65
N THR A 63 -1.29 -14.59 -14.20
CA THR A 63 -2.46 -14.02 -13.54
C THR A 63 -3.30 -15.14 -12.97
N GLN A 64 -3.60 -15.07 -11.67
CA GLN A 64 -4.46 -16.02 -10.95
C GLN A 64 -5.77 -15.32 -10.52
N PRO A 65 -6.81 -15.27 -11.39
CA PRO A 65 -8.05 -14.57 -11.07
C PRO A 65 -8.66 -15.00 -9.73
N LEU A 66 -9.28 -14.04 -9.04
CA LEU A 66 -10.03 -14.31 -7.83
C LEU A 66 -11.37 -14.96 -8.18
N THR A 67 -11.87 -15.78 -7.25
CA THR A 67 -13.27 -16.21 -7.25
C THR A 67 -14.05 -15.28 -6.34
N PRO A 68 -15.12 -14.62 -6.82
CA PRO A 68 -15.97 -13.78 -5.98
C PRO A 68 -16.40 -14.49 -4.70
N GLY A 69 -16.30 -13.80 -3.56
CA GLY A 69 -16.67 -14.33 -2.24
C GLY A 69 -15.68 -15.34 -1.62
N LYS A 70 -14.72 -15.87 -2.38
CA LYS A 70 -13.65 -16.71 -1.81
C LYS A 70 -12.60 -15.83 -1.12
N VAL A 71 -12.13 -16.30 0.04
CA VAL A 71 -11.07 -15.63 0.80
C VAL A 71 -9.70 -16.09 0.30
N TYR A 72 -8.80 -15.13 0.14
CA TYR A 72 -7.42 -15.33 -0.29
C TYR A 72 -6.49 -14.65 0.72
N GLU A 73 -5.33 -15.26 0.96
CA GLU A 73 -4.22 -14.66 1.69
C GLU A 73 -3.35 -13.86 0.70
N LEU A 74 -2.89 -12.69 1.13
CA LEU A 74 -2.14 -11.75 0.32
C LEU A 74 -1.00 -11.19 1.17
N ASP A 75 0.24 -11.42 0.75
CA ASP A 75 1.42 -10.78 1.32
C ASP A 75 1.73 -9.53 0.49
N VAL A 76 1.65 -8.34 1.10
CA VAL A 76 1.95 -7.09 0.40
C VAL A 76 3.24 -6.52 0.96
N GLU A 77 4.27 -6.40 0.11
CA GLU A 77 5.52 -5.73 0.48
C GLU A 77 5.24 -4.24 0.72
N ILE A 78 5.50 -3.76 1.94
CA ILE A 78 5.64 -2.33 2.21
C ILE A 78 7.12 -2.02 2.06
N TRP A 79 7.46 -1.06 1.19
CA TRP A 79 8.85 -0.82 0.84
C TRP A 79 9.73 -0.42 2.04
N PRO A 80 11.04 -0.74 2.00
CA PRO A 80 11.96 -0.47 3.09
C PRO A 80 11.94 1.00 3.52
N THR A 81 11.89 1.22 4.83
CA THR A 81 11.97 2.56 5.45
C THR A 81 12.79 2.48 6.73
N SER A 82 13.37 3.60 7.14
CA SER A 82 14.20 3.70 8.35
C SER A 82 13.92 5.03 9.03
N ILE A 83 13.13 4.99 10.10
CA ILE A 83 12.70 6.17 10.83
C ILE A 83 12.76 5.94 12.35
N VAL A 84 12.79 7.04 13.10
CA VAL A 84 12.56 7.05 14.54
C VAL A 84 11.18 7.65 14.78
N VAL A 85 10.31 6.92 15.48
CA VAL A 85 8.99 7.42 15.92
C VAL A 85 9.11 7.89 17.36
N PRO A 86 9.00 9.21 17.65
CA PRO A 86 9.12 9.73 19.01
C PRO A 86 8.00 9.23 19.93
N ALA A 87 8.24 9.28 21.24
CA ALA A 87 7.21 9.00 22.24
C ALA A 87 5.99 9.94 22.06
N GLY A 88 4.79 9.39 22.22
CA GLY A 88 3.52 10.11 22.05
C GLY A 88 3.03 10.24 20.60
N TRP A 89 3.82 9.80 19.62
CA TRP A 89 3.41 9.71 18.22
C TRP A 89 2.73 8.37 17.94
N ARG A 90 2.01 8.28 16.83
CA ARG A 90 1.22 7.08 16.48
C ARG A 90 1.61 6.56 15.11
N ILE A 91 1.76 5.23 15.02
CA ILE A 91 1.87 4.52 13.74
C ILE A 91 0.47 4.10 13.31
N GLY A 92 0.15 4.26 12.02
CA GLY A 92 -1.09 3.78 11.43
C GLY A 92 -0.83 3.02 10.14
N LEU A 93 -1.61 1.98 9.90
CA LEU A 93 -1.69 1.29 8.62
C LEU A 93 -3.00 1.67 7.95
N THR A 94 -2.94 2.22 6.74
CA THR A 94 -4.10 2.41 5.89
C THR A 94 -4.14 1.31 4.84
N VAL A 95 -5.28 0.61 4.71
CA VAL A 95 -5.54 -0.37 3.67
C VAL A 95 -6.65 0.16 2.77
N ARG A 96 -6.41 0.23 1.46
CA ARG A 96 -7.34 0.85 0.50
C ARG A 96 -7.21 0.24 -0.90
N GLY A 97 -8.21 0.48 -1.74
CA GLY A 97 -8.25 0.01 -3.14
C GLY A 97 -7.83 1.05 -4.18
N ARG A 98 -7.12 2.09 -3.76
CA ARG A 98 -6.62 3.19 -4.62
C ARG A 98 -5.37 3.79 -4.02
N ASP A 99 -4.66 4.61 -4.80
CA ASP A 99 -3.44 5.30 -4.38
C ASP A 99 -3.61 6.10 -3.09
N TYR A 100 -2.47 6.34 -2.43
CA TYR A 100 -2.38 7.29 -1.35
C TYR A 100 -2.68 8.72 -1.84
N GLU A 101 -3.37 9.49 -1.01
CA GLU A 101 -3.58 10.92 -1.20
C GLU A 101 -3.30 11.62 0.13
N TYR A 102 -2.37 12.57 0.11
CA TYR A 102 -1.98 13.37 1.25
C TYR A 102 -3.15 14.26 1.70
N PRO A 103 -3.61 14.14 2.95
CA PRO A 103 -4.77 14.89 3.44
C PRO A 103 -4.53 16.40 3.53
N GLY A 104 -3.29 16.87 3.55
CA GLY A 104 -2.95 18.29 3.59
C GLY A 104 -3.11 19.03 2.25
N GLY A 105 -3.55 18.32 1.20
CA GLY A 105 -3.76 18.89 -0.13
C GLY A 105 -2.59 18.64 -1.09
N PRO A 106 -2.72 19.09 -2.35
CA PRO A 106 -1.70 18.85 -3.36
C PRO A 106 -0.43 19.66 -3.11
N GLY A 107 0.72 19.05 -3.40
CA GLY A 107 2.01 19.72 -3.53
C GLY A 107 2.28 20.17 -4.96
N ALA A 108 3.28 21.05 -5.13
CA ALA A 108 3.75 21.45 -6.46
C ALA A 108 4.29 20.23 -7.22
N GLY A 109 3.86 20.09 -8.47
CA GLY A 109 4.36 19.06 -9.37
C GLY A 109 5.67 19.44 -10.06
N LEU A 110 6.11 18.60 -11.00
CA LEU A 110 7.37 18.77 -11.75
C LEU A 110 7.12 18.93 -13.25
N GLY A 111 6.50 20.06 -13.62
CA GLY A 111 6.32 20.47 -15.02
C GLY A 111 5.64 19.40 -15.87
N THR A 112 6.39 18.80 -16.79
CA THR A 112 5.89 17.78 -17.74
C THR A 112 5.41 16.50 -17.06
N LEU A 113 5.83 16.23 -15.83
CA LEU A 113 5.38 15.07 -15.06
C LEU A 113 4.03 15.32 -14.37
N GLY A 114 3.57 16.57 -14.32
CA GLY A 114 2.31 16.95 -13.69
C GLY A 114 2.42 18.32 -13.02
N ALA A 115 1.32 19.07 -13.04
CA ALA A 115 1.26 20.39 -12.41
C ALA A 115 1.21 20.30 -10.88
N VAL A 116 0.60 19.24 -10.35
CA VAL A 116 0.44 18.99 -8.92
C VAL A 116 0.60 17.51 -8.64
N PHE A 117 1.07 17.20 -7.44
CA PHE A 117 1.11 15.83 -6.92
C PHE A 117 0.40 15.70 -5.58
N THR A 118 -0.07 14.51 -5.27
CA THR A 118 -0.95 14.24 -4.11
C THR A 118 -0.38 13.22 -3.15
N GLY A 119 0.90 12.86 -3.24
CA GLY A 119 1.61 11.93 -2.34
C GLY A 119 2.19 10.69 -3.03
N VAL A 120 1.89 10.48 -4.32
CA VAL A 120 2.41 9.35 -5.14
C VAL A 120 3.11 9.82 -6.42
N GLY A 121 3.38 11.12 -6.56
CA GLY A 121 3.97 11.68 -7.77
C GLY A 121 3.11 11.43 -9.01
N PRO A 122 3.72 11.25 -10.20
CA PRO A 122 2.99 11.00 -11.45
C PRO A 122 2.50 9.56 -11.61
N PHE A 123 2.85 8.65 -10.70
CA PHE A 123 2.64 7.21 -10.86
C PHE A 123 1.30 6.75 -10.29
N GLN A 124 0.22 7.22 -10.91
CA GLN A 124 -1.15 6.90 -10.50
C GLN A 124 -1.64 5.58 -11.12
N HIS A 125 -2.44 4.87 -10.35
CA HIS A 125 -3.07 3.60 -10.69
C HIS A 125 -4.54 3.83 -11.05
N ASN A 126 -4.80 4.62 -12.09
CA ASN A 126 -6.15 5.08 -12.46
C ASN A 126 -6.52 4.92 -13.93
N ASP A 127 -5.69 4.27 -14.76
CA ASP A 127 -6.03 4.01 -16.16
C ASP A 127 -7.26 3.07 -16.23
N PRO A 128 -8.40 3.52 -16.79
CA PRO A 128 -9.63 2.73 -16.82
C PRO A 128 -9.56 1.49 -17.72
N ARG A 129 -8.55 1.39 -18.60
CA ARG A 129 -8.30 0.21 -19.44
C ARG A 129 -7.65 -0.91 -18.64
N ASP A 130 -6.74 -0.56 -17.74
CA ASP A 130 -6.08 -1.50 -16.82
C ASP A 130 -6.92 -1.76 -15.57
N ARG A 131 -7.65 -0.73 -15.09
CA ARG A 131 -8.51 -0.77 -13.90
C ARG A 131 -9.95 -0.44 -14.21
N PRO A 132 -10.66 -1.29 -14.97
CA PRO A 132 -12.06 -1.07 -15.27
C PRO A 132 -12.89 -1.01 -13.96
N PRO A 133 -13.75 0.01 -13.76
CA PRO A 133 -14.55 0.15 -12.54
C PRO A 133 -15.47 -1.04 -12.24
N GLY A 134 -15.85 -1.79 -13.28
CA GLY A 134 -16.62 -3.02 -13.14
C GLY A 134 -15.90 -4.11 -12.35
N ILE A 135 -14.56 -4.11 -12.33
CA ILE A 135 -13.71 -5.06 -11.62
C ILE A 135 -13.16 -4.45 -10.33
N PHE A 136 -12.47 -3.31 -10.42
CA PHE A 136 -11.70 -2.73 -9.32
C PHE A 136 -12.49 -1.73 -8.47
N GLY A 137 -13.66 -1.27 -8.94
CA GLY A 137 -14.54 -0.36 -8.21
C GLY A 137 -15.58 -1.06 -7.31
N LYS A 138 -15.42 -2.37 -7.07
CA LYS A 138 -16.37 -3.20 -6.28
C LYS A 138 -15.86 -3.44 -4.87
N LYS A 139 -16.70 -4.02 -4.02
CA LYS A 139 -16.35 -4.21 -2.61
C LYS A 139 -15.24 -5.24 -2.45
N VAL A 140 -14.25 -4.87 -1.64
CA VAL A 140 -13.21 -5.76 -1.14
C VAL A 140 -13.39 -5.87 0.38
N THR A 141 -13.50 -7.10 0.87
CA THR A 141 -13.65 -7.39 2.30
C THR A 141 -12.34 -7.89 2.86
N LEU A 142 -11.85 -7.25 3.92
CA LEU A 142 -10.73 -7.74 4.71
C LEU A 142 -11.24 -8.69 5.79
N HIS A 143 -10.59 -9.83 5.93
CA HIS A 143 -10.95 -10.85 6.92
C HIS A 143 -9.85 -10.93 7.98
N GLY A 144 -10.21 -10.76 9.24
CA GLY A 144 -9.31 -10.91 10.38
C GLY A 144 -9.97 -11.70 11.51
N GLY A 145 -9.18 -12.41 12.33
CA GLY A 145 -9.65 -13.11 13.53
C GLY A 145 -8.85 -14.38 13.85
N PRO A 146 -9.30 -15.18 14.83
CA PRO A 146 -8.70 -16.47 15.14
C PRO A 146 -8.60 -17.36 13.89
N GLY A 147 -7.43 -17.91 13.62
CA GLY A 147 -7.15 -18.72 12.42
C GLY A 147 -7.01 -17.94 11.10
N ARG A 148 -7.14 -16.60 11.13
CA ARG A 148 -6.96 -15.70 9.97
C ARG A 148 -6.38 -14.37 10.45
N GLN A 149 -5.14 -14.39 10.89
CA GLN A 149 -4.49 -13.20 11.43
C GLN A 149 -4.05 -12.29 10.28
N SER A 150 -4.67 -11.13 10.15
CA SER A 150 -4.09 -10.02 9.39
C SER A 150 -3.15 -9.25 10.29
N TYR A 151 -1.90 -9.09 9.89
CA TYR A 151 -0.88 -8.39 10.67
C TYR A 151 0.03 -7.56 9.76
N VAL A 152 0.82 -6.68 10.37
CA VAL A 152 1.92 -5.97 9.73
C VAL A 152 3.19 -6.32 10.48
N LEU A 153 4.24 -6.72 9.75
CA LEU A 153 5.56 -6.95 10.32
C LEU A 153 6.34 -5.65 10.32
N LEU A 154 6.78 -5.22 11.50
CA LEU A 154 7.60 -4.02 11.68
C LEU A 154 9.02 -4.43 12.11
N PRO A 155 10.08 -3.99 11.40
CA PRO A 155 11.46 -4.27 11.77
C PRO A 155 11.91 -3.34 12.92
N VAL A 156 11.41 -3.60 14.13
CA VAL A 156 11.78 -2.81 15.32
C VAL A 156 13.23 -3.09 15.69
N ILE A 157 14.09 -2.07 15.56
CA ILE A 157 15.50 -2.16 15.93
C ILE A 157 15.62 -2.04 17.46
N PRO A 158 16.22 -3.00 18.17
CA PRO A 158 16.36 -2.95 19.62
C PRO A 158 17.32 -1.83 20.06
N PRO A 159 17.19 -1.31 21.29
CA PRO A 159 18.20 -0.43 21.87
C PRO A 159 19.55 -1.16 21.97
N LYS A 160 20.64 -0.40 21.90
CA LYS A 160 22.00 -0.90 22.17
C LYS A 160 22.20 -1.19 23.66
#